data_AF-A0A9D8B706-F1
#
_entry.id   AF-A0A9D8B706-F1
#
_cell.length_a   1.000
_cell.length_b   1.000
_cell.length_c   1.000
_cell.angle_alpha   90.00
_cell.angle_beta   90.00
_cell.angle_gamma   90.00
#
_symmetry.space_group_name_H-M   'P 1'
#
loop_
_entity.id
_entity.type
_entity.pdbx_description
1 polymer ?
#
loop_
_entity_poly.entity_id
_entity_poly.type
_entity_poly.pdbx_seq_one_letter_code
_entity_poly.pdbx_strand_id
1 'polypeptide(L)'
;MDSYDRFLRALRGEPTDRVPVACWLGLPFLLKATPGARTYSDLYKLWLDDPLATIVAIQENLGLDPMILTQTEHPGEVITFPALLFPSDDTNTTWRERRQVIARPAGHQIVRRTVTTPGGELSYTYRLDDHARATFEHLLKQERDLDLLRFMPDPAAIAIERLTALVQRVGRRAVFHHVTPGVWDEACQLRGINNLATDLYDRPAWVKQLMRAITDRQIRLIRRLAQSGIQTINYNETWVGFGISPKAYQEFILPYDAEVVHAIHAAGMLVSYHNCGRARRLLELHADTGADALETLTPAAKSGDVDLADAKARVGHRITLFGGFDERVLADGSAADVVVEVRRCLDAAARGGRYILRATGQIMAARPGNIEAMTDAVRRYGVY
;
A
#
# COMPACT_ATOMS: atom_id res chain seq x y z
N MET A 1 11.14 -14.16 -20.64
CA MET A 1 10.72 -12.77 -20.35
C MET A 1 11.56 -12.24 -19.19
N ASP A 2 11.90 -10.96 -19.14
CA ASP A 2 12.52 -10.41 -17.93
C ASP A 2 11.46 -10.22 -16.81
N SER A 3 11.89 -10.04 -15.56
CA SER A 3 10.97 -9.92 -14.41
C SER A 3 10.11 -8.66 -14.49
N TYR A 4 10.65 -7.58 -15.05
CA TYR A 4 9.97 -6.30 -15.20
C TYR A 4 8.75 -6.41 -16.11
N ASP A 5 8.92 -6.96 -17.32
CA ASP A 5 7.83 -7.18 -18.26
C ASP A 5 6.86 -8.23 -17.71
N ARG A 6 7.36 -9.30 -17.06
CA ARG A 6 6.49 -10.33 -16.46
C ARG A 6 5.51 -9.71 -15.47
N PHE A 7 5.98 -8.84 -14.58
CA PHE A 7 5.14 -8.20 -13.58
C PHE A 7 4.11 -7.25 -14.22
N LEU A 8 4.54 -6.34 -15.10
CA LEU A 8 3.63 -5.35 -15.70
C LEU A 8 2.62 -5.99 -16.65
N ARG A 9 3.00 -7.03 -17.39
CA ARG A 9 2.08 -7.79 -18.26
C ARG A 9 1.06 -8.56 -17.43
N ALA A 10 1.47 -9.19 -16.33
CA ALA A 10 0.53 -9.86 -15.44
C ALA A 10 -0.49 -8.88 -14.84
N LEU A 11 -0.08 -7.67 -14.44
CA LEU A 11 -1.02 -6.63 -13.98
C LEU A 11 -2.06 -6.28 -15.05
N ARG A 12 -1.63 -6.07 -16.30
CA ARG A 12 -2.54 -5.82 -17.45
C ARG A 12 -3.40 -7.03 -17.83
N GLY A 13 -3.10 -8.20 -17.27
CA GLY A 13 -3.75 -9.46 -17.60
C GLY A 13 -3.33 -10.03 -18.95
N GLU A 14 -2.16 -9.66 -19.43
CA GLU A 14 -1.54 -10.22 -20.62
C GLU A 14 -0.83 -11.55 -20.28
N PRO A 15 -0.62 -12.43 -21.29
CA PRO A 15 0.13 -13.67 -21.10
C PRO A 15 1.58 -13.42 -20.65
N THR A 16 2.05 -14.20 -19.69
CA THR A 16 3.45 -14.23 -19.25
C THR A 16 4.08 -15.60 -19.46
N ASP A 17 5.41 -15.70 -19.35
CA ASP A 17 6.14 -16.98 -19.45
C ASP A 17 5.96 -17.88 -18.21
N ARG A 18 5.63 -17.29 -17.06
CA ARG A 18 5.16 -17.95 -15.84
C ARG A 18 4.42 -16.95 -14.95
N VAL A 19 3.71 -17.44 -13.93
CA VAL A 19 3.20 -16.63 -12.82
C VAL A 19 4.36 -15.85 -12.18
N PRO A 20 4.28 -14.50 -12.09
CA PRO A 20 5.26 -13.72 -11.35
C PRO A 20 5.11 -13.92 -9.83
N VAL A 21 6.23 -13.79 -9.11
CA VAL A 21 6.31 -13.90 -7.65
C VAL A 21 6.88 -12.62 -7.08
N ALA A 22 6.03 -11.75 -6.53
CA ALA A 22 6.43 -10.42 -6.06
C ALA A 22 5.92 -10.19 -4.64
N CYS A 23 6.81 -10.32 -3.65
CA CYS A 23 6.45 -10.29 -2.24
C CYS A 23 6.98 -9.03 -1.55
N TRP A 24 6.23 -8.54 -0.57
CA TRP A 24 6.73 -7.53 0.35
C TRP A 24 7.63 -8.18 1.40
N LEU A 25 8.93 -7.95 1.30
CA LEU A 25 9.89 -8.33 2.35
C LEU A 25 9.83 -7.31 3.50
N GLY A 26 9.54 -7.78 4.72
CA GLY A 26 9.44 -6.92 5.89
C GLY A 26 10.81 -6.42 6.37
N LEU A 27 10.82 -5.29 7.08
CA LEU A 27 12.07 -4.69 7.60
C LEU A 27 12.90 -5.66 8.47
N PRO A 28 12.32 -6.50 9.36
CA PRO A 28 13.11 -7.46 10.14
C PRO A 28 13.83 -8.49 9.26
N PHE A 29 13.15 -9.00 8.23
CA PHE A 29 13.75 -9.93 7.26
C PHE A 29 14.90 -9.26 6.51
N LEU A 30 14.64 -8.06 5.97
CA LEU A 30 15.61 -7.33 5.16
C LEU A 30 16.83 -6.88 5.96
N LEU A 31 16.64 -6.48 7.23
CA LEU A 31 17.74 -6.14 8.13
C LEU A 31 18.69 -7.34 8.31
N LYS A 32 18.14 -8.55 8.46
CA LYS A 32 18.93 -9.79 8.55
C LYS A 32 19.60 -10.16 7.23
N ALA A 33 18.91 -9.90 6.11
CA ALA A 33 19.37 -10.25 4.77
C ALA A 33 20.37 -9.26 4.17
N THR A 34 20.59 -8.09 4.78
CA THR A 34 21.46 -7.04 4.25
C THR A 34 22.79 -6.99 5.02
N PRO A 35 23.91 -7.48 4.45
CA PRO A 35 25.22 -7.34 5.08
C PRO A 35 25.55 -5.87 5.36
N GLY A 36 26.07 -5.58 6.55
CA GLY A 36 26.45 -4.23 6.96
C GLY A 36 25.33 -3.40 7.60
N ALA A 37 24.06 -3.77 7.44
CA ALA A 37 22.97 -3.11 8.17
C ALA A 37 22.91 -3.61 9.63
N ARG A 38 22.73 -2.68 10.58
CA ARG A 38 22.53 -2.98 12.01
C ARG A 38 21.24 -2.38 12.55
N THR A 39 20.77 -1.32 11.92
CA THR A 39 19.50 -0.64 12.20
C THR A 39 18.68 -0.47 10.93
N TYR A 40 17.38 -0.16 11.06
CA TYR A 40 16.56 0.21 9.90
C TYR A 40 17.07 1.49 9.22
N SER A 41 17.70 2.41 9.95
CA SER A 41 18.33 3.60 9.35
C SER A 41 19.48 3.22 8.42
N ASP A 42 20.33 2.27 8.82
CA ASP A 42 21.43 1.78 7.97
C ASP A 42 20.88 1.11 6.71
N LEU A 43 19.83 0.30 6.89
CA LEU A 43 19.14 -0.38 5.80
C LEU A 43 18.64 0.61 4.74
N TYR A 44 17.93 1.66 5.15
CA TYR A 44 17.44 2.69 4.23
C TYR A 44 18.58 3.45 3.54
N LYS A 45 19.66 3.79 4.25
CA LYS A 45 20.82 4.46 3.64
C LYS A 45 21.44 3.59 2.56
N LEU A 46 21.71 2.33 2.85
CA LEU A 46 22.29 1.38 1.88
C LEU A 46 21.38 1.20 0.65
N TRP A 47 20.06 1.19 0.82
CA TRP A 47 19.13 1.10 -0.30
C TRP A 47 19.11 2.35 -1.19
N LEU A 48 19.23 3.53 -0.58
CA LEU A 48 19.29 4.79 -1.33
C LEU A 48 20.65 4.93 -2.03
N ASP A 49 21.72 4.53 -1.36
CA ASP A 49 23.10 4.62 -1.86
C ASP A 49 23.40 3.61 -2.96
N ASP A 50 22.85 2.39 -2.89
CA ASP A 50 22.93 1.40 -3.96
C ASP A 50 21.76 0.40 -3.97
N PRO A 51 20.61 0.73 -4.59
CA PRO A 51 19.44 -0.15 -4.61
C PRO A 51 19.70 -1.46 -5.37
N LEU A 52 20.61 -1.43 -6.36
CA LEU A 52 20.90 -2.59 -7.21
C LEU A 52 21.66 -3.67 -6.44
N ALA A 53 22.67 -3.27 -5.65
CA ALA A 53 23.46 -4.19 -4.83
C ALA A 53 22.74 -4.61 -3.53
N THR A 54 21.61 -3.99 -3.20
CA THR A 54 20.89 -4.22 -1.94
C THR A 54 19.51 -4.81 -2.18
N ILE A 55 18.45 -4.00 -2.14
CA ILE A 55 17.06 -4.46 -2.15
C ILE A 55 16.68 -5.22 -3.43
N VAL A 56 17.27 -4.87 -4.58
CA VAL A 56 17.06 -5.58 -5.84
C VAL A 56 17.81 -6.91 -5.84
N ALA A 57 19.12 -6.89 -5.55
CA ALA A 57 19.93 -8.11 -5.50
C ALA A 57 19.40 -9.14 -4.50
N ILE A 58 18.92 -8.72 -3.32
CA ILE A 58 18.31 -9.62 -2.33
C ILE A 58 17.11 -10.35 -2.95
N GLN A 59 16.23 -9.63 -3.64
CA GLN A 59 15.05 -10.23 -4.26
C GLN A 59 15.41 -11.18 -5.40
N GLU A 60 16.37 -10.80 -6.25
CA GLU A 60 16.83 -11.65 -7.35
C GLU A 60 17.52 -12.92 -6.86
N ASN A 61 18.34 -12.83 -5.81
CA ASN A 61 19.01 -13.98 -5.20
C ASN A 61 18.00 -14.98 -4.61
N LEU A 62 16.87 -14.47 -4.11
CA LEU A 62 15.74 -15.28 -3.65
C LEU A 62 14.85 -15.80 -4.79
N GLY A 63 15.13 -15.38 -6.03
CA GLY A 63 14.40 -15.78 -7.22
C GLY A 63 13.08 -15.06 -7.45
N LEU A 64 12.80 -14.00 -6.70
CA LEU A 64 11.60 -13.17 -6.82
C LEU A 64 11.64 -12.33 -8.10
N ASP A 65 10.47 -11.92 -8.56
CA ASP A 65 10.32 -10.84 -9.53
C ASP A 65 10.44 -9.51 -8.79
N PRO A 66 11.56 -8.76 -8.91
CA PRO A 66 11.86 -7.68 -7.98
C PRO A 66 10.85 -6.54 -8.04
N MET A 67 10.36 -6.16 -6.87
CA MET A 67 9.44 -5.05 -6.68
C MET A 67 10.00 -4.15 -5.56
N ILE A 68 10.04 -2.84 -5.81
CA ILE A 68 10.43 -1.86 -4.79
C ILE A 68 9.17 -1.16 -4.32
N LEU A 69 8.82 -1.44 -3.06
CA LEU A 69 7.80 -0.70 -2.36
C LEU A 69 8.39 0.60 -1.88
N THR A 70 7.81 1.69 -2.35
CA THR A 70 8.07 3.03 -1.82
C THR A 70 6.76 3.51 -1.21
N GLN A 71 6.86 4.31 -0.16
CA GLN A 71 5.69 4.84 0.52
C GLN A 71 6.00 6.26 0.97
N THR A 72 4.96 7.04 1.22
CA THR A 72 5.08 8.42 1.70
C THR A 72 5.32 8.52 3.22
N GLU A 73 5.73 7.45 3.92
CA GLU A 73 5.80 7.46 5.40
C GLU A 73 7.18 7.79 6.03
N HIS A 74 7.21 8.98 6.69
CA HIS A 74 7.79 9.40 7.98
C HIS A 74 9.31 9.65 8.22
N PRO A 75 9.70 10.78 8.87
CA PRO A 75 9.07 11.32 10.09
C PRO A 75 8.66 12.78 10.00
N GLY A 76 7.39 13.09 10.31
CA GLY A 76 7.08 14.51 10.46
C GLY A 76 5.67 14.98 10.64
N GLU A 77 4.60 14.41 10.05
CA GLU A 77 3.31 15.16 9.89
C GLU A 77 2.10 14.22 9.63
N VAL A 78 0.87 14.75 9.49
CA VAL A 78 -0.44 14.03 9.40
C VAL A 78 -0.45 12.89 8.37
N ILE A 79 0.05 11.76 8.86
CA ILE A 79 -0.11 10.34 8.48
C ILE A 79 0.19 9.93 7.03
N THR A 80 -0.14 10.70 6.00
CA THR A 80 -0.08 10.21 4.62
C THR A 80 0.40 11.23 3.58
N PHE A 81 0.98 12.34 4.03
CA PHE A 81 1.57 13.30 3.10
C PHE A 81 2.84 13.99 3.66
N PRO A 82 3.96 14.09 2.91
CA PRO A 82 5.24 13.62 3.44
C PRO A 82 6.28 14.72 3.73
N ALA A 83 6.66 14.84 5.00
CA ALA A 83 7.82 15.63 5.46
C ALA A 83 9.20 15.12 4.99
N LEU A 84 9.30 13.91 4.42
CA LEU A 84 10.56 13.37 3.87
C LEU A 84 10.89 13.90 2.47
N LEU A 85 9.88 14.46 1.79
CA LEU A 85 9.96 14.99 0.44
C LEU A 85 9.63 16.49 0.39
N PHE A 86 9.35 17.10 1.54
CA PHE A 86 9.44 18.55 1.71
C PHE A 86 10.70 18.83 2.51
N PRO A 87 11.73 19.50 1.95
CA PRO A 87 12.78 20.05 2.80
C PRO A 87 12.12 20.94 3.86
N SER A 88 12.61 20.87 5.10
CA SER A 88 12.14 21.63 6.25
C SER A 88 12.38 23.14 6.16
N ASP A 89 12.57 23.67 4.94
CA ASP A 89 12.77 25.10 4.70
C ASP A 89 11.42 25.82 4.70
N ASP A 90 11.03 26.05 5.94
CA ASP A 90 9.95 26.81 6.54
C ASP A 90 9.83 28.25 6.00
N THR A 91 9.65 28.43 4.69
CA THR A 91 9.65 29.78 4.09
C THR A 91 8.28 30.28 3.62
N ASN A 92 7.24 29.44 3.55
CA ASN A 92 5.85 29.92 3.57
C ASN A 92 4.83 28.77 3.63
N THR A 93 4.12 28.53 4.73
CA THR A 93 2.93 27.66 4.66
C THR A 93 1.85 28.10 5.64
N THR A 94 0.62 28.16 5.16
CA THR A 94 -0.59 28.38 5.95
C THR A 94 -0.95 27.18 6.84
N TRP A 95 -0.02 26.24 7.05
CA TRP A 95 -0.17 24.99 7.77
C TRP A 95 1.10 24.72 8.55
N ARG A 96 1.12 25.07 9.83
CA ARG A 96 2.29 24.96 10.70
C ARG A 96 2.08 23.87 11.72
N GLU A 97 2.94 22.86 11.70
CA GLU A 97 2.84 21.74 12.63
C GLU A 97 3.77 21.88 13.83
N ARG A 98 3.25 21.56 15.01
CA ARG A 98 4.01 21.42 16.24
C ARG A 98 3.82 20.02 16.81
N ARG A 99 4.93 19.33 17.06
CA ARG A 99 4.95 18.01 17.72
C ARG A 99 5.27 18.15 19.21
N GLN A 100 4.48 17.51 20.06
CA GLN A 100 4.70 17.42 21.50
C GLN A 100 4.57 15.97 21.98
N VAL A 101 5.60 15.45 22.65
CA VAL A 101 5.49 14.18 23.38
C VAL A 101 4.82 14.47 24.72
N ILE A 102 3.56 14.04 24.89
CA ILE A 102 2.76 14.34 26.09
C ILE A 102 2.92 13.28 27.18
N ALA A 103 3.30 12.05 26.81
CA ALA A 103 3.65 11.00 27.78
C ALA A 103 4.64 9.99 27.18
N ARG A 104 5.38 9.29 28.05
CA ARG A 104 6.28 8.18 27.70
C ARG A 104 6.04 6.96 28.59
N PRO A 105 4.88 6.28 28.48
CA PRO A 105 4.68 5.00 29.18
C PRO A 105 5.70 3.95 28.71
N ALA A 106 5.89 2.87 29.48
CA ALA A 106 6.82 1.81 29.10
C ALA A 106 6.47 1.24 27.71
N GLY A 107 7.43 1.28 26.78
CA GLY A 107 7.32 0.70 25.44
C GLY A 107 6.63 1.56 24.38
N HIS A 108 6.16 2.79 24.69
CA HIS A 108 5.62 3.69 23.66
C HIS A 108 5.64 5.17 24.06
N GLN A 109 5.45 6.06 23.09
CA GLN A 109 5.23 7.49 23.29
C GLN A 109 3.77 7.83 22.99
N ILE A 110 3.20 8.74 23.76
CA ILE A 110 1.96 9.43 23.38
C ILE A 110 2.36 10.80 22.85
N VAL A 111 1.95 11.09 21.63
CA VAL A 111 2.34 12.30 20.90
C VAL A 111 1.07 13.07 20.54
N ARG A 112 1.03 14.34 20.92
CA ARG A 112 0.06 15.30 20.41
C ARG A 112 0.72 16.11 19.30
N ARG A 113 -0.05 16.39 18.27
CA ARG A 113 0.29 17.35 17.24
C ARG A 113 -0.77 18.43 17.17
N THR A 114 -0.27 19.63 16.92
CA THR A 114 -1.07 20.83 16.74
C THR A 114 -0.74 21.40 15.38
N VAL A 115 -1.75 21.72 14.60
CA VAL A 115 -1.64 22.37 13.30
C VAL A 115 -2.26 23.75 13.41
N THR A 116 -1.47 24.79 13.19
CA THR A 116 -1.94 26.17 13.14
C THR A 116 -2.12 26.59 11.69
N THR A 117 -3.31 27.11 11.38
CA THR A 117 -3.66 27.67 10.06
C THR A 117 -4.21 29.10 10.21
N PRO A 118 -4.29 29.89 9.14
CA PRO A 118 -4.99 31.19 9.18
C PRO A 118 -6.45 31.10 9.59
N GLY A 119 -7.10 29.95 9.40
CA GLY A 119 -8.51 29.74 9.75
C GLY A 119 -8.76 29.20 11.16
N GLY A 120 -7.70 28.81 11.89
CA GLY A 120 -7.82 28.19 13.21
C GLY A 120 -6.81 27.09 13.46
N GLU A 121 -6.98 26.40 14.58
CA GLU A 121 -6.09 25.33 15.04
C GLU A 121 -6.78 23.97 14.97
N LEU A 122 -6.04 22.97 14.50
CA LEU A 122 -6.41 21.55 14.56
C LEU A 122 -5.43 20.81 15.48
N SER A 123 -5.83 19.65 15.95
CA SER A 123 -4.95 18.79 16.73
C SER A 123 -5.29 17.33 16.53
N TYR A 124 -4.34 16.45 16.81
CA TYR A 124 -4.59 15.02 16.87
C TYR A 124 -3.57 14.36 17.81
N THR A 125 -3.95 13.23 18.39
CA THR A 125 -3.13 12.53 19.38
C THR A 125 -3.05 11.05 19.02
N TYR A 126 -1.84 10.52 19.08
CA TYR A 126 -1.55 9.14 18.74
C TYR A 126 -0.53 8.50 19.67
N ARG A 127 -0.61 7.18 19.76
CA ARG A 127 0.40 6.30 20.35
C ARG A 127 1.41 5.92 19.28
N LEU A 128 2.69 5.94 19.60
CA LEU A 128 3.79 5.51 18.74
C LEU A 128 4.70 4.55 19.51
N ASP A 129 4.80 3.33 19.04
CA ASP A 129 5.80 2.34 19.49
C ASP A 129 6.80 2.05 18.35
N ASP A 130 7.70 1.09 18.57
CA ASP A 130 8.74 0.73 17.60
C ASP A 130 8.19 0.04 16.33
N HIS A 131 6.91 -0.34 16.34
CA HIS A 131 6.28 -1.12 15.27
C HIS A 131 5.17 -0.35 14.55
N ALA A 132 4.38 0.44 15.27
CA ALA A 132 3.17 1.04 14.74
C ALA A 132 2.79 2.36 15.41
N ARG A 133 1.96 3.12 14.69
CA ARG A 133 1.20 4.24 15.23
C ARG A 133 -0.27 3.85 15.35
N ALA A 134 -0.89 4.22 16.46
CA ALA A 134 -2.34 4.18 16.63
C ALA A 134 -2.87 5.58 16.98
N THR A 135 -3.66 6.18 16.09
CA THR A 135 -4.34 7.46 16.33
C THR A 135 -5.64 7.21 17.10
N PHE A 136 -5.89 8.00 18.14
CA PHE A 136 -7.10 7.88 18.95
C PHE A 136 -7.83 9.21 19.16
N GLU A 137 -7.15 10.34 18.97
CA GLU A 137 -7.80 11.64 18.75
C GLU A 137 -7.48 12.07 17.32
N HIS A 138 -8.49 12.23 16.48
CA HIS A 138 -8.33 12.52 15.05
C HIS A 138 -8.34 14.03 14.77
N LEU A 139 -7.87 14.39 13.57
CA LEU A 139 -7.69 15.78 13.17
C LEU A 139 -9.03 16.50 13.04
N LEU A 140 -10.00 15.88 12.37
CA LEU A 140 -11.35 16.41 12.12
C LEU A 140 -12.31 15.99 13.25
N LYS A 141 -12.60 16.89 14.18
CA LYS A 141 -13.51 16.65 15.31
C LYS A 141 -14.91 17.19 15.02
N GLN A 142 -15.02 18.23 14.21
CA GLN A 142 -16.28 18.89 13.86
C GLN A 142 -16.35 19.17 12.36
N GLU A 143 -17.55 19.42 11.83
CA GLU A 143 -17.76 19.64 10.39
C GLU A 143 -16.90 20.79 9.84
N ARG A 144 -16.83 21.89 10.61
CA ARG A 144 -16.04 23.09 10.27
C ARG A 144 -14.53 22.84 10.15
N ASP A 145 -14.03 21.74 10.71
CA ASP A 145 -12.60 21.43 10.64
C ASP A 145 -12.17 21.06 9.21
N LEU A 146 -13.11 20.57 8.39
CA LEU A 146 -12.89 20.26 6.98
C LEU A 146 -12.40 21.48 6.20
N ASP A 147 -12.95 22.65 6.49
CA ASP A 147 -12.58 23.91 5.85
C ASP A 147 -11.11 24.26 6.02
N LEU A 148 -10.48 23.80 7.10
CA LEU A 148 -9.07 24.07 7.39
C LEU A 148 -8.12 23.22 6.54
N LEU A 149 -8.59 22.12 5.94
CA LEU A 149 -7.78 21.28 5.05
C LEU A 149 -7.34 22.01 3.77
N ARG A 150 -8.02 23.09 3.37
CA ARG A 150 -7.59 23.92 2.22
C ARG A 150 -6.21 24.54 2.40
N PHE A 151 -5.75 24.66 3.65
CA PHE A 151 -4.45 25.21 3.97
C PHE A 151 -3.32 24.16 3.94
N MET A 152 -3.65 22.87 3.83
CA MET A 152 -2.66 21.80 3.74
C MET A 152 -1.69 22.04 2.57
N PRO A 153 -0.40 21.70 2.73
CA PRO A 153 0.57 21.80 1.63
C PRO A 153 0.08 21.07 0.38
N ASP A 154 0.15 21.72 -0.77
CA ASP A 154 -0.29 21.13 -2.03
C ASP A 154 0.61 19.95 -2.40
N PRO A 155 0.05 18.75 -2.64
CA PRO A 155 0.82 17.61 -3.06
C PRO A 155 1.62 17.80 -4.34
N ALA A 156 1.21 18.73 -5.21
CA ALA A 156 1.99 19.05 -6.40
C ALA A 156 3.39 19.63 -6.09
N ALA A 157 3.60 20.18 -4.88
CA ALA A 157 4.86 20.80 -4.48
C ALA A 157 5.87 19.81 -3.86
N ILE A 158 5.52 18.53 -3.70
CA ILE A 158 6.41 17.50 -3.17
C ILE A 158 7.70 17.39 -4.00
N ALA A 159 8.86 17.32 -3.36
CA ALA A 159 10.15 17.13 -4.03
C ALA A 159 10.26 15.67 -4.48
N ILE A 160 10.32 15.43 -5.79
CA ILE A 160 10.32 14.07 -6.37
C ILE A 160 11.70 13.66 -6.90
N GLU A 161 12.69 14.52 -6.80
CA GLU A 161 13.98 14.39 -7.49
C GLU A 161 14.73 13.16 -7.00
N ARG A 162 14.68 12.88 -5.68
CA ARG A 162 15.26 11.66 -5.10
C ARG A 162 14.58 10.39 -5.61
N LEU A 163 13.24 10.39 -5.67
CA LEU A 163 12.48 9.24 -6.21
C LEU A 163 12.81 9.04 -7.70
N THR A 164 12.85 10.12 -8.47
CA THR A 164 13.18 10.11 -9.89
C THR A 164 14.57 9.53 -10.14
N ALA A 165 15.58 9.99 -9.40
CA ALA A 165 16.94 9.46 -9.49
C ALA A 165 17.00 7.96 -9.12
N LEU A 166 16.23 7.54 -8.11
CA LEU A 166 16.16 6.14 -7.70
C LEU A 166 15.52 5.26 -8.79
N VAL A 167 14.42 5.71 -9.39
CA VAL A 167 13.74 5.03 -10.50
C VAL A 167 14.69 4.88 -11.69
N GLN A 168 15.38 5.95 -12.07
CA GLN A 168 16.34 5.93 -13.18
C GLN A 168 17.50 4.97 -12.92
N ARG A 169 18.04 4.97 -11.70
CA ARG A 169 19.17 4.09 -11.32
C ARG A 169 18.78 2.61 -11.33
N VAL A 170 17.58 2.28 -10.85
CA VAL A 170 17.08 0.90 -10.86
C VAL A 170 16.72 0.46 -12.28
N GLY A 171 16.18 1.37 -13.09
CA GLY A 171 15.77 1.09 -14.46
C GLY A 171 14.79 -0.07 -14.53
N ARG A 172 15.07 -1.05 -15.40
CA ARG A 172 14.21 -2.23 -15.61
C ARG A 172 14.55 -3.42 -14.71
N ARG A 173 15.34 -3.24 -13.65
CA ARG A 173 15.70 -4.33 -12.73
C ARG A 173 14.63 -4.63 -11.69
N ALA A 174 13.76 -3.67 -11.39
CA ALA A 174 12.62 -3.85 -10.51
C ALA A 174 11.47 -2.93 -10.92
N VAL A 175 10.25 -3.32 -10.58
CA VAL A 175 9.07 -2.46 -10.71
C VAL A 175 8.86 -1.66 -9.42
N PHE A 176 8.63 -0.36 -9.54
CA PHE A 176 8.22 0.46 -8.40
C PHE A 176 6.73 0.31 -8.16
N HIS A 177 6.37 0.00 -6.92
CA HIS A 177 5.01 -0.12 -6.44
C HIS A 177 4.81 0.87 -5.29
N HIS A 178 4.35 2.08 -5.63
CA HIS A 178 4.29 3.19 -4.68
C HIS A 178 2.98 3.17 -3.90
N VAL A 179 3.06 3.11 -2.57
CA VAL A 179 1.90 3.08 -1.68
C VAL A 179 1.34 4.47 -1.48
N THR A 180 0.06 4.64 -1.82
CA THR A 180 -0.74 5.82 -1.48
C THR A 180 -1.99 5.36 -0.74
N PRO A 181 -2.47 6.08 0.29
CA PRO A 181 -3.77 5.76 0.86
C PRO A 181 -4.88 5.89 -0.19
N GLY A 182 -5.94 5.11 -0.02
CA GLY A 182 -7.20 5.39 -0.70
C GLY A 182 -7.96 6.55 -0.06
N VAL A 183 -9.03 6.98 -0.73
CA VAL A 183 -9.84 8.12 -0.30
C VAL A 183 -10.52 7.85 1.04
N TRP A 184 -11.11 6.66 1.21
CA TRP A 184 -11.72 6.24 2.46
C TRP A 184 -10.68 5.96 3.55
N ASP A 185 -9.52 5.41 3.18
CA ASP A 185 -8.42 5.18 4.13
C ASP A 185 -7.94 6.50 4.75
N GLU A 186 -7.65 7.50 3.91
CA GLU A 186 -7.25 8.84 4.36
C GLU A 186 -8.36 9.51 5.18
N ALA A 187 -9.62 9.34 4.80
CA ALA A 187 -10.74 9.86 5.58
C ALA A 187 -10.83 9.21 6.97
N CYS A 188 -10.62 7.90 7.07
CA CYS A 188 -10.57 7.19 8.35
C CYS A 188 -9.42 7.67 9.23
N GLN A 189 -8.27 8.03 8.64
CA GLN A 189 -7.16 8.62 9.37
C GLN A 189 -7.50 10.03 9.89
N LEU A 190 -8.16 10.85 9.06
CA LEU A 190 -8.51 12.23 9.38
C LEU A 190 -9.66 12.37 10.39
N ARG A 191 -10.67 11.49 10.32
CA ARG A 191 -11.92 11.57 11.08
C ARG A 191 -12.10 10.46 12.12
N GLY A 192 -11.42 9.33 11.92
CA GLY A 192 -11.63 8.10 12.68
C GLY A 192 -12.77 7.27 12.11
N ILE A 193 -12.55 5.97 11.95
CA ILE A 193 -13.52 5.04 11.35
C ILE A 193 -14.88 5.05 12.06
N ASN A 194 -14.90 5.12 13.41
CA ASN A 194 -16.14 5.10 14.18
C ASN A 194 -16.98 6.37 13.93
N ASN A 195 -16.35 7.54 13.91
CA ASN A 195 -17.05 8.80 13.62
C ASN A 195 -17.52 8.81 12.17
N LEU A 196 -16.64 8.41 11.24
CA LEU A 196 -16.96 8.41 9.82
C LEU A 196 -18.11 7.44 9.50
N ALA A 197 -18.15 6.27 10.14
CA ALA A 197 -19.25 5.31 10.01
C ALA A 197 -20.59 5.87 10.51
N THR A 198 -20.59 6.63 11.61
CA THR A 198 -21.79 7.35 12.08
C THR A 198 -22.17 8.48 11.13
N ASP A 199 -21.19 9.24 10.63
CA ASP A 199 -21.39 10.35 9.70
C ASP A 199 -22.00 9.90 8.35
N LEU A 200 -21.83 8.64 7.93
CA LEU A 200 -22.53 8.09 6.77
C LEU A 200 -24.05 8.19 6.89
N TYR A 201 -24.59 8.10 8.11
CA TYR A 201 -26.03 8.18 8.37
C TYR A 201 -26.46 9.59 8.76
N ASP A 202 -25.73 10.21 9.68
CA ASP A 202 -26.11 11.51 10.25
C ASP A 202 -25.79 12.68 9.30
N ARG A 203 -24.73 12.54 8.50
CA ARG A 203 -24.15 13.63 7.70
C ARG A 203 -23.65 13.17 6.33
N PRO A 204 -24.44 12.44 5.52
CA PRO A 204 -23.97 11.87 4.26
C PRO A 204 -23.43 12.93 3.28
N ALA A 205 -24.02 14.13 3.26
CA ALA A 205 -23.55 15.23 2.43
C ALA A 205 -22.14 15.72 2.83
N TRP A 206 -21.87 15.80 4.14
CA TRP A 206 -20.55 16.19 4.65
C TRP A 206 -19.50 15.13 4.35
N VAL A 207 -19.83 13.84 4.48
CA VAL A 207 -18.91 12.75 4.10
C VAL A 207 -18.54 12.86 2.61
N LYS A 208 -19.52 13.11 1.72
CA LYS A 208 -19.26 13.32 0.29
C LYS A 208 -18.36 14.53 0.01
N GLN A 209 -18.46 15.60 0.80
CA GLN A 209 -17.54 16.74 0.71
C GLN A 209 -16.13 16.36 1.15
N LEU A 210 -15.97 15.60 2.25
CA LEU A 210 -14.69 15.09 2.70
C LEU A 210 -14.04 14.18 1.64
N MET A 211 -14.80 13.21 1.09
CA MET A 211 -14.30 12.32 0.02
C MET A 211 -13.84 13.12 -1.19
N ARG A 212 -14.62 14.11 -1.64
CA ARG A 212 -14.25 15.00 -2.76
C ARG A 212 -12.95 15.75 -2.50
N ALA A 213 -12.81 16.37 -1.32
CA ALA A 213 -11.62 17.13 -0.97
C ALA A 213 -10.34 16.26 -0.98
N ILE A 214 -10.46 15.03 -0.47
CA ILE A 214 -9.37 14.04 -0.50
C ILE A 214 -9.08 13.60 -1.94
N THR A 215 -10.11 13.26 -2.72
CA THR A 215 -9.98 12.83 -4.13
C THR A 215 -9.23 13.87 -4.97
N ASP A 216 -9.62 15.15 -4.88
CA ASP A 216 -8.97 16.24 -5.61
C ASP A 216 -7.49 16.37 -5.27
N ARG A 217 -7.16 16.18 -3.99
CA ARG A 217 -5.79 16.21 -3.49
C ARG A 217 -5.00 14.99 -4.00
N GLN A 218 -5.55 13.80 -3.91
CA GLN A 218 -4.90 12.57 -4.37
C GLN A 218 -4.61 12.62 -5.88
N ILE A 219 -5.54 13.11 -6.70
CA ILE A 219 -5.31 13.28 -8.15
C ILE A 219 -4.10 14.18 -8.43
N ARG A 220 -3.91 15.27 -7.65
CA ARG A 220 -2.72 16.14 -7.79
C ARG A 220 -1.44 15.43 -7.36
N LEU A 221 -1.48 14.62 -6.29
CA LEU A 221 -0.36 13.78 -5.89
C LEU A 221 0.02 12.79 -7.02
N ILE A 222 -0.96 12.06 -7.56
CA ILE A 222 -0.74 11.07 -8.62
C ILE A 222 -0.03 11.71 -9.83
N ARG A 223 -0.50 12.89 -10.27
CA ARG A 223 0.14 13.63 -11.37
C ARG A 223 1.60 14.00 -11.07
N ARG A 224 1.91 14.31 -9.81
CA ARG A 224 3.28 14.68 -9.40
C ARG A 224 4.17 13.45 -9.24
N LEU A 225 3.66 12.34 -8.70
CA LEU A 225 4.39 11.06 -8.62
C LEU A 225 4.72 10.51 -10.01
N ALA A 226 3.80 10.62 -10.97
CA ALA A 226 4.02 10.15 -12.34
C ALA A 226 5.27 10.74 -13.01
N GLN A 227 5.64 11.97 -12.64
CA GLN A 227 6.84 12.64 -13.15
C GLN A 227 8.15 11.94 -12.72
N SER A 228 8.12 11.11 -11.68
CA SER A 228 9.28 10.32 -11.26
C SER A 228 9.54 9.08 -12.11
N GLY A 229 8.58 8.68 -12.96
CA GLY A 229 8.68 7.50 -13.81
C GLY A 229 8.35 6.18 -13.12
N ILE A 230 7.83 6.19 -11.88
CA ILE A 230 7.28 4.97 -11.24
C ILE A 230 6.21 4.34 -12.13
N GLN A 231 6.09 3.01 -12.07
CA GLN A 231 5.21 2.28 -12.99
C GLN A 231 3.85 1.97 -12.39
N THR A 232 3.79 1.76 -11.07
CA THR A 232 2.60 1.22 -10.43
C THR A 232 2.31 1.89 -9.08
N ILE A 233 1.03 2.04 -8.78
CA ILE A 233 0.50 2.49 -7.49
C ILE A 233 -0.09 1.30 -6.75
N ASN A 234 0.21 1.22 -5.46
CA ASN A 234 -0.54 0.43 -4.49
C ASN A 234 -1.55 1.38 -3.83
N TYR A 235 -2.82 1.24 -4.19
CA TYR A 235 -3.90 2.09 -3.70
C TYR A 235 -4.50 1.47 -2.43
N ASN A 236 -4.02 1.93 -1.27
CA ASN A 236 -4.21 1.30 0.02
C ASN A 236 -5.54 1.69 0.70
N GLU A 237 -6.53 0.82 0.56
CA GLU A 237 -7.85 0.88 1.20
C GLU A 237 -8.03 -0.14 2.33
N THR A 238 -7.15 -0.06 3.34
CA THR A 238 -7.15 -1.01 4.46
C THR A 238 -8.43 -0.92 5.29
N TRP A 239 -8.97 0.29 5.50
CA TRP A 239 -10.17 0.46 6.34
C TRP A 239 -11.48 -0.07 5.72
N VAL A 240 -11.50 -0.37 4.42
CA VAL A 240 -12.65 -0.99 3.75
C VAL A 240 -12.89 -2.41 4.30
N GLY A 241 -11.82 -3.19 4.48
CA GLY A 241 -11.87 -4.56 4.98
C GLY A 241 -12.32 -4.72 6.44
N PHE A 242 -12.47 -3.61 7.17
CA PHE A 242 -12.95 -3.59 8.56
C PHE A 242 -14.48 -3.68 8.70
N GLY A 243 -15.24 -3.63 7.60
CA GLY A 243 -16.67 -3.96 7.65
C GLY A 243 -17.61 -3.01 6.92
N ILE A 244 -17.17 -2.28 5.89
CA ILE A 244 -18.08 -1.43 5.09
C ILE A 244 -19.07 -2.27 4.27
N SER A 245 -20.37 -1.93 4.31
CA SER A 245 -21.39 -2.66 3.55
C SER A 245 -21.25 -2.40 2.05
N PRO A 246 -21.66 -3.33 1.16
CA PRO A 246 -21.63 -3.11 -0.29
C PRO A 246 -22.38 -1.83 -0.72
N LYS A 247 -23.53 -1.54 -0.09
CA LYS A 247 -24.30 -0.32 -0.35
C LYS A 247 -23.53 0.94 0.03
N ALA A 248 -22.91 0.97 1.21
CA ALA A 248 -22.11 2.10 1.63
C ALA A 248 -20.85 2.29 0.75
N TYR A 249 -20.20 1.19 0.38
CA TYR A 249 -19.07 1.22 -0.55
C TYR A 249 -19.47 1.82 -1.91
N GLN A 250 -20.56 1.35 -2.49
CA GLN A 250 -21.08 1.85 -3.76
C GLN A 250 -21.42 3.35 -3.73
N GLU A 251 -21.94 3.85 -2.61
CA GLU A 251 -22.37 5.25 -2.51
C GLU A 251 -21.23 6.21 -2.14
N PHE A 252 -20.34 5.81 -1.22
CA PHE A 252 -19.40 6.72 -0.58
C PHE A 252 -17.93 6.47 -0.92
N ILE A 253 -17.58 5.35 -1.56
CA ILE A 253 -16.19 4.96 -1.79
C ILE A 253 -15.94 4.77 -3.28
N LEU A 254 -16.66 3.84 -3.92
CA LEU A 254 -16.46 3.46 -5.31
C LEU A 254 -16.38 4.64 -6.30
N PRO A 255 -17.26 5.67 -6.25
CA PRO A 255 -17.20 6.77 -7.21
C PRO A 255 -15.88 7.54 -7.12
N TYR A 256 -15.37 7.74 -5.91
CA TYR A 256 -14.16 8.50 -5.64
C TYR A 256 -12.91 7.69 -5.94
N ASP A 257 -12.88 6.42 -5.52
CA ASP A 257 -11.79 5.50 -5.85
C ASP A 257 -11.64 5.33 -7.36
N ALA A 258 -12.75 5.19 -8.09
CA ALA A 258 -12.73 5.07 -9.55
C ALA A 258 -12.16 6.33 -10.24
N GLU A 259 -12.45 7.53 -9.71
CA GLU A 259 -11.85 8.77 -10.21
C GLU A 259 -10.32 8.80 -10.01
N VAL A 260 -9.83 8.35 -8.85
CA VAL A 260 -8.38 8.30 -8.59
C VAL A 260 -7.71 7.25 -9.47
N VAL A 261 -8.30 6.06 -9.59
CA VAL A 261 -7.83 5.00 -10.50
C VAL A 261 -7.75 5.52 -11.94
N HIS A 262 -8.79 6.20 -12.41
CA HIS A 262 -8.77 6.82 -13.74
C HIS A 262 -7.64 7.84 -13.90
N ALA A 263 -7.38 8.67 -12.88
CA ALA A 263 -6.27 9.61 -12.91
C ALA A 263 -4.89 8.92 -12.92
N ILE A 264 -4.74 7.78 -12.24
CA ILE A 264 -3.52 6.95 -12.27
C ILE A 264 -3.28 6.43 -13.69
N HIS A 265 -4.32 5.88 -14.34
CA HIS A 265 -4.24 5.41 -15.72
C HIS A 265 -3.94 6.54 -16.71
N ALA A 266 -4.61 7.69 -16.55
CA ALA A 266 -4.36 8.88 -17.39
C ALA A 266 -2.92 9.41 -17.25
N ALA A 267 -2.27 9.13 -16.12
CA ALA A 267 -0.86 9.45 -15.89
C ALA A 267 0.11 8.35 -16.39
N GLY A 268 -0.38 7.29 -17.02
CA GLY A 268 0.42 6.23 -17.63
C GLY A 268 0.90 5.15 -16.66
N MET A 269 0.36 5.09 -15.44
CA MET A 269 0.70 4.09 -14.42
C MET A 269 -0.38 3.01 -14.32
N LEU A 270 -0.03 1.86 -13.74
CA LEU A 270 -0.99 0.81 -13.35
C LEU A 270 -1.31 0.90 -11.86
N VAL A 271 -2.38 0.26 -11.40
CA VAL A 271 -2.80 0.27 -10.00
C VAL A 271 -3.22 -1.10 -9.47
N SER A 272 -2.74 -1.46 -8.28
CA SER A 272 -3.38 -2.49 -7.47
C SER A 272 -4.27 -1.83 -6.41
N TYR A 273 -5.52 -2.28 -6.33
CA TYR A 273 -6.42 -1.95 -5.24
C TYR A 273 -6.06 -2.83 -4.05
N HIS A 274 -5.49 -2.25 -2.99
CA HIS A 274 -5.12 -2.97 -1.79
C HIS A 274 -6.24 -2.86 -0.75
N ASN A 275 -6.78 -4.01 -0.34
CA ASN A 275 -7.70 -4.17 0.77
C ASN A 275 -7.25 -5.40 1.57
N CYS A 276 -6.90 -5.20 2.83
CA CYS A 276 -6.62 -6.29 3.76
C CYS A 276 -7.80 -6.51 4.71
N GLY A 277 -8.06 -7.77 5.06
CA GLY A 277 -9.23 -8.16 5.85
C GLY A 277 -10.40 -8.66 5.01
N ARG A 278 -11.63 -8.25 5.34
CA ARG A 278 -12.86 -8.86 4.81
C ARG A 278 -13.32 -8.21 3.50
N ALA A 279 -12.95 -8.82 2.38
CA ALA A 279 -13.20 -8.30 1.04
C ALA A 279 -14.16 -9.18 0.20
N ARG A 280 -14.55 -10.38 0.66
CA ARG A 280 -15.30 -11.33 -0.19
C ARG A 280 -16.60 -10.76 -0.76
N ARG A 281 -17.30 -9.92 0.00
CA ARG A 281 -18.57 -9.30 -0.44
C ARG A 281 -18.40 -8.09 -1.36
N LEU A 282 -17.16 -7.64 -1.57
CA LEU A 282 -16.82 -6.44 -2.33
C LEU A 282 -16.00 -6.75 -3.58
N LEU A 283 -15.74 -8.03 -3.91
CA LEU A 283 -14.84 -8.40 -5.01
C LEU A 283 -15.23 -7.75 -6.35
N GLU A 284 -16.51 -7.82 -6.74
CA GLU A 284 -17.00 -7.21 -7.97
C GLU A 284 -16.90 -5.68 -7.90
N LEU A 285 -17.19 -5.08 -6.75
CA LEU A 285 -17.11 -3.63 -6.55
C LEU A 285 -15.67 -3.14 -6.60
N HIS A 286 -14.70 -3.91 -6.09
CA HIS A 286 -13.29 -3.62 -6.27
C HIS A 286 -12.90 -3.69 -7.75
N ALA A 287 -13.40 -4.67 -8.49
CA ALA A 287 -13.19 -4.73 -9.94
C ALA A 287 -13.89 -3.58 -10.69
N ASP A 288 -15.01 -3.08 -10.18
CA ASP A 288 -15.75 -1.93 -10.75
C ASP A 288 -14.98 -0.61 -10.60
N THR A 289 -13.99 -0.51 -9.70
CA THR A 289 -13.10 0.67 -9.62
C THR A 289 -12.27 0.88 -10.89
N GLY A 290 -12.09 -0.18 -11.68
CA GLY A 290 -11.21 -0.20 -12.85
C GLY A 290 -9.75 -0.54 -12.54
N ALA A 291 -9.40 -0.86 -11.29
CA ALA A 291 -8.03 -1.21 -10.94
C ALA A 291 -7.50 -2.43 -11.72
N ASP A 292 -6.19 -2.48 -11.96
CA ASP A 292 -5.54 -3.55 -12.73
C ASP A 292 -5.41 -4.84 -11.91
N ALA A 293 -5.23 -4.71 -10.60
CA ALA A 293 -5.13 -5.84 -9.68
C ALA A 293 -5.88 -5.64 -8.37
N LEU A 294 -6.33 -6.74 -7.76
CA LEU A 294 -6.87 -6.80 -6.41
C LEU A 294 -5.85 -7.49 -5.49
N GLU A 295 -5.50 -6.79 -4.43
CA GLU A 295 -4.54 -7.16 -3.41
C GLU A 295 -5.22 -7.03 -2.02
N THR A 296 -4.95 -7.83 -0.99
CA THR A 296 -3.96 -8.93 -0.86
C THR A 296 -4.60 -10.32 -0.91
N LEU A 297 -5.94 -10.38 -1.05
CA LEU A 297 -6.74 -11.61 -1.02
C LEU A 297 -6.61 -12.34 0.33
N THR A 298 -6.80 -11.60 1.42
CA THR A 298 -6.57 -12.08 2.79
C THR A 298 -7.54 -13.22 3.15
N PRO A 299 -7.04 -14.42 3.49
CA PRO A 299 -7.86 -15.58 3.82
C PRO A 299 -8.41 -15.52 5.26
N ALA A 300 -9.39 -16.37 5.55
CA ALA A 300 -9.99 -16.52 6.89
C ALA A 300 -8.96 -16.81 8.00
N ALA A 301 -7.89 -17.54 7.67
CA ALA A 301 -6.83 -17.85 8.62
C ALA A 301 -6.01 -16.61 9.05
N LYS A 302 -6.23 -15.44 8.43
CA LYS A 302 -5.55 -14.16 8.67
C LYS A 302 -6.50 -12.98 8.77
N SER A 303 -7.60 -13.14 9.51
CA SER A 303 -8.61 -12.09 9.77
C SER A 303 -9.40 -11.58 8.55
N GLY A 304 -9.18 -12.16 7.37
CA GLY A 304 -9.99 -11.89 6.17
C GLY A 304 -11.13 -12.88 5.98
N ASP A 305 -11.68 -12.92 4.77
CA ASP A 305 -12.70 -13.89 4.37
C ASP A 305 -12.65 -14.27 2.88
N VAL A 306 -11.54 -13.94 2.20
CA VAL A 306 -11.37 -14.21 0.77
C VAL A 306 -10.90 -15.65 0.55
N ASP A 307 -11.67 -16.40 -0.24
CA ASP A 307 -11.20 -17.64 -0.85
C ASP A 307 -10.63 -17.33 -2.25
N LEU A 308 -9.42 -17.81 -2.54
CA LEU A 308 -8.71 -17.46 -3.77
C LEU A 308 -9.40 -18.01 -5.02
N ALA A 309 -9.98 -19.21 -4.95
CA ALA A 309 -10.69 -19.82 -6.07
C ALA A 309 -12.05 -19.14 -6.32
N ASP A 310 -12.80 -18.79 -5.26
CA ASP A 310 -14.02 -17.96 -5.31
C ASP A 310 -13.73 -16.61 -5.99
N ALA A 311 -12.64 -15.95 -5.59
CA ALA A 311 -12.22 -14.69 -6.20
C ALA A 311 -11.85 -14.85 -7.67
N LYS A 312 -11.11 -15.91 -8.03
CA LYS A 312 -10.76 -16.18 -9.43
C LYS A 312 -12.00 -16.40 -10.29
N ALA A 313 -12.95 -17.18 -9.80
CA ALA A 313 -14.20 -17.48 -10.50
C ALA A 313 -15.05 -16.21 -10.73
N ARG A 314 -15.15 -15.35 -9.72
CA ARG A 314 -16.04 -14.17 -9.76
C ARG A 314 -15.45 -13.00 -10.56
N VAL A 315 -14.17 -12.70 -10.38
CA VAL A 315 -13.56 -11.46 -10.92
C VAL A 315 -12.26 -11.68 -11.68
N GLY A 316 -11.68 -12.89 -11.68
CA GLY A 316 -10.37 -13.16 -12.28
C GLY A 316 -10.27 -13.04 -13.80
N HIS A 317 -11.38 -12.80 -14.49
CA HIS A 317 -11.45 -12.45 -15.92
C HIS A 317 -11.45 -10.93 -16.15
N ARG A 318 -11.71 -10.14 -15.12
CA ARG A 318 -11.83 -8.66 -15.15
C ARG A 318 -10.60 -7.98 -14.57
N ILE A 319 -10.05 -8.55 -13.49
CA ILE A 319 -8.96 -7.97 -12.69
C ILE A 319 -7.90 -9.04 -12.38
N THR A 320 -6.64 -8.63 -12.27
CA THR A 320 -5.55 -9.52 -11.85
C THR A 320 -5.61 -9.78 -10.34
N LEU A 321 -5.49 -11.04 -9.95
CA LEU A 321 -5.40 -11.40 -8.53
C LEU A 321 -3.94 -11.31 -8.08
N PHE A 322 -3.65 -10.49 -7.07
CA PHE A 322 -2.29 -10.26 -6.57
C PHE A 322 -2.20 -10.59 -5.08
N GLY A 323 -1.85 -11.84 -4.76
CA GLY A 323 -1.80 -12.31 -3.36
C GLY A 323 -2.24 -13.75 -3.15
N GLY A 324 -2.81 -14.00 -1.98
CA GLY A 324 -3.43 -15.28 -1.60
C GLY A 324 -2.51 -16.36 -1.03
N PHE A 325 -1.18 -16.13 -0.99
CA PHE A 325 -0.22 -17.06 -0.39
C PHE A 325 -0.08 -16.84 1.13
N ASP A 326 -0.22 -17.90 1.94
CA ASP A 326 -0.03 -17.82 3.40
C ASP A 326 1.46 -17.77 3.77
N GLU A 327 1.99 -16.57 4.04
CA GLU A 327 3.41 -16.42 4.38
C GLU A 327 3.86 -17.06 5.70
N ARG A 328 2.96 -17.54 6.58
CA ARG A 328 3.36 -18.23 7.81
C ARG A 328 4.09 -19.54 7.52
N VAL A 329 3.74 -20.21 6.41
CA VAL A 329 4.42 -21.45 5.99
C VAL A 329 5.91 -21.22 5.73
N LEU A 330 6.32 -19.99 5.36
CA LEU A 330 7.73 -19.65 5.16
C LEU A 330 8.52 -19.66 6.47
N ALA A 331 7.89 -19.25 7.59
CA ALA A 331 8.52 -19.21 8.91
C ALA A 331 8.40 -20.55 9.66
N ASP A 332 7.25 -21.21 9.55
CA ASP A 332 6.88 -22.34 10.41
C ASP A 332 6.98 -23.70 9.70
N GLY A 333 6.87 -23.70 8.37
CA GLY A 333 6.82 -24.92 7.55
C GLY A 333 8.18 -25.41 7.05
N SER A 334 8.16 -26.62 6.50
CA SER A 334 9.24 -27.17 5.68
C SER A 334 9.17 -26.66 4.24
N ALA A 335 10.23 -26.85 3.45
CA ALA A 335 10.20 -26.56 2.02
C ALA A 335 9.10 -27.35 1.28
N ALA A 336 8.75 -28.54 1.76
CA ALA A 336 7.65 -29.32 1.19
C ALA A 336 6.29 -28.65 1.45
N ASP A 337 6.07 -28.10 2.66
CA ASP A 337 4.85 -27.36 2.99
C ASP A 337 4.72 -26.09 2.14
N VAL A 338 5.83 -25.41 1.88
CA VAL A 338 5.88 -24.25 0.97
C VAL A 338 5.44 -24.65 -0.45
N VAL A 339 5.96 -25.77 -0.97
CA VAL A 339 5.58 -26.27 -2.31
C VAL A 339 4.09 -26.59 -2.36
N VAL A 340 3.54 -27.21 -1.31
CA VAL A 340 2.10 -27.50 -1.21
C VAL A 340 1.27 -26.22 -1.26
N GLU A 341 1.67 -25.20 -0.51
CA GLU A 341 0.97 -23.91 -0.51
C GLU A 341 1.06 -23.16 -1.84
N VAL A 342 2.22 -23.21 -2.51
CA VAL A 342 2.38 -22.68 -3.88
C VAL A 342 1.42 -23.38 -4.83
N ARG A 343 1.36 -24.72 -4.80
CA ARG A 343 0.46 -25.49 -5.67
C ARG A 343 -1.00 -25.14 -5.42
N ARG A 344 -1.42 -25.03 -4.15
CA ARG A 344 -2.77 -24.58 -3.79
C ARG A 344 -3.12 -23.25 -4.44
N CYS A 345 -2.20 -22.29 -4.39
CA CYS A 345 -2.37 -20.97 -5.00
C CYS A 345 -2.48 -21.04 -6.53
N LEU A 346 -1.57 -21.79 -7.18
CA LEU A 346 -1.53 -21.94 -8.63
C LEU A 346 -2.78 -22.66 -9.15
N ASP A 347 -3.18 -23.76 -8.52
CA ASP A 347 -4.38 -24.53 -8.89
C ASP A 347 -5.65 -23.66 -8.78
N ALA A 348 -5.70 -22.75 -7.80
CA ALA A 348 -6.83 -21.86 -7.58
C ALA A 348 -6.90 -20.67 -8.56
N ALA A 349 -5.76 -20.07 -8.93
CA ALA A 349 -5.77 -18.75 -9.59
C ALA A 349 -4.93 -18.64 -10.87
N ALA A 350 -3.99 -19.55 -11.14
CA ALA A 350 -3.08 -19.40 -12.28
C ALA A 350 -3.78 -19.58 -13.63
N ARG A 351 -4.72 -20.53 -13.75
CA ARG A 351 -5.36 -20.85 -15.03
C ARG A 351 -5.98 -19.60 -15.68
N GLY A 352 -5.63 -19.37 -16.96
CA GLY A 352 -6.11 -18.23 -17.74
C GLY A 352 -5.36 -16.91 -17.50
N GLY A 353 -4.18 -16.94 -16.86
CA GLY A 353 -3.39 -15.74 -16.59
C GLY A 353 -3.99 -14.90 -15.45
N ARG A 354 -3.70 -13.59 -15.41
CA ARG A 354 -4.27 -12.66 -14.41
C ARG A 354 -4.05 -13.10 -12.95
N TYR A 355 -2.85 -13.61 -12.65
CA TYR A 355 -2.46 -13.98 -11.30
C TYR A 355 -0.99 -13.67 -11.04
N ILE A 356 -0.73 -13.01 -9.91
CA ILE A 356 0.60 -12.75 -9.36
C ILE A 356 0.64 -13.38 -7.97
N LEU A 357 1.57 -14.30 -7.76
CA LEU A 357 1.74 -14.94 -6.46
C LEU A 357 2.43 -13.98 -5.51
N ARG A 358 1.80 -13.76 -4.36
CA ARG A 358 2.31 -12.89 -3.31
C ARG A 358 1.80 -13.32 -1.94
N ALA A 359 2.67 -13.18 -0.95
CA ALA A 359 2.32 -13.23 0.47
C ALA A 359 1.17 -12.24 0.79
N THR A 360 0.14 -12.73 1.46
CA THR A 360 -1.01 -11.91 1.90
C THR A 360 -0.61 -10.75 2.81
N GLY A 361 0.45 -10.93 3.59
CA GLY A 361 1.09 -9.91 4.41
C GLY A 361 2.55 -9.68 4.02
N GLN A 362 3.29 -9.01 4.90
CA GLN A 362 4.74 -8.87 4.77
C GLN A 362 5.44 -10.15 5.20
N ILE A 363 6.49 -10.54 4.49
CA ILE A 363 7.39 -11.63 4.90
C ILE A 363 8.32 -11.07 5.97
N MET A 364 7.93 -11.23 7.24
CA MET A 364 8.71 -10.76 8.39
C MET A 364 9.86 -11.72 8.75
N ALA A 365 9.69 -13.00 8.45
CA ALA A 365 10.68 -14.05 8.66
C ALA A 365 10.43 -15.21 7.70
N ALA A 366 11.50 -15.92 7.35
CA ALA A 366 11.45 -17.19 6.63
C ALA A 366 12.60 -18.08 7.07
N ARG A 367 12.41 -19.40 7.07
CA ARG A 367 13.51 -20.35 7.24
C ARG A 367 14.43 -20.29 6.02
N PRO A 368 15.74 -20.54 6.18
CA PRO A 368 16.66 -20.59 5.04
C PRO A 368 16.16 -21.54 3.95
N GLY A 369 16.15 -21.10 2.69
CA GLY A 369 15.71 -21.89 1.54
C GLY A 369 14.19 -21.91 1.30
N ASN A 370 13.34 -21.42 2.22
CA ASN A 370 11.89 -21.49 2.02
C ASN A 370 11.37 -20.50 0.97
N ILE A 371 11.98 -19.32 0.83
CA ILE A 371 11.59 -18.37 -0.23
C ILE A 371 12.04 -18.89 -1.60
N GLU A 372 13.23 -19.49 -1.66
CA GLU A 372 13.77 -20.14 -2.85
C GLU A 372 12.91 -21.35 -3.25
N ALA A 373 12.47 -22.16 -2.28
CA ALA A 373 11.52 -23.25 -2.54
C ALA A 373 10.19 -22.72 -3.11
N MET A 374 9.70 -21.57 -2.65
CA MET A 374 8.50 -20.92 -3.19
C MET A 374 8.73 -20.51 -4.65
N THR A 375 9.82 -19.81 -4.96
CA THR A 375 10.09 -19.32 -6.32
C THR A 375 10.41 -20.45 -7.29
N ASP A 376 11.13 -21.49 -6.85
CA ASP A 376 11.40 -22.70 -7.65
C ASP A 376 10.13 -23.50 -7.93
N ALA A 377 9.23 -23.63 -6.95
CA ALA A 377 7.93 -24.27 -7.17
C ALA A 377 7.10 -23.51 -8.23
N VAL A 378 7.09 -22.18 -8.20
CA VAL A 378 6.40 -21.37 -9.23
C VAL A 378 7.07 -21.52 -10.59
N ARG A 379 8.40 -21.57 -10.68
CA ARG A 379 9.09 -21.84 -11.96
C ARG A 379 8.72 -23.20 -12.55
N ARG A 380 8.52 -24.21 -11.70
CA ARG A 380 8.20 -25.58 -12.13
C ARG A 380 6.73 -25.78 -12.49
N TYR A 381 5.81 -25.18 -11.73
CA TYR A 381 4.37 -25.48 -11.81
C TYR A 381 3.51 -24.29 -12.26
N GLY A 382 4.06 -23.07 -12.28
CA GLY A 382 3.35 -21.83 -12.60
C GLY A 382 3.43 -21.42 -14.06
N VAL A 383 3.62 -22.36 -14.98
CA VAL A 383 3.56 -22.13 -16.43
C VAL A 383 2.13 -22.47 -16.88
N TYR A 384 1.50 -21.58 -17.66
CA TYR A 384 0.09 -21.68 -18.05
C TYR A 384 -0.19 -22.72 -19.14
#